data_AF-A0A1B8CD96-F1
#
_entry.id   AF-A0A1B8CD96-F1
#
_cell.length_a   1.000
_cell.length_b   1.000
_cell.length_c   1.000
_cell.angle_alpha   90.00
_cell.angle_beta   90.00
_cell.angle_gamma   90.00
#
_symmetry.space_group_name_H-M   'P 1'
#
loop_
_entity.id
_entity.type
_entity.pdbx_description
1 polymer ?
#
loop_
_entity_poly.entity_id
_entity_poly.type
_entity_poly.pdbx_seq_one_letter_code
_entity_poly.pdbx_strand_id
1 'polypeptide(L)'
;MITSTFLILSSIALGISATAVNPLHHSPASPFTLGFFGTPEIRDSINLKVKGKIPRWVSGSLYRGAAATWDNGNYTAEHWFDGFSRDHRFEVSDGKVSYRSRNASDELQDFVRETGLFPSGSFGGDPCKVIFGAFQTTYRDGINPVGDASSDSVTVSFITNFPGLNRNVSGTEHGPFVTLVKTTDGNILQQLDPVSLEPIELFTYQTTNTDITGDKTCAHPAHGKSGELYNYMLNTKVTPPEYNVFEINSSGKGNILATITDAPAAYIHSMFSTTNYIILIVWQSDFGKVTSKPYYNILDNIKDWDPERKTLFYVIDKVKGGVVAKYTSETFFAFHEINSFEDSDGSIVIDLPAMKTNAFLEAARIKNLRTYVGHHNATAPHDLAGTFRRFRLQDYAHGTLANGTLVTRPAVTDFELDFKSGNIELPRLNQAYHGKPYRYAYGIHIEERGFFTDSLVKVDTHTRRTTIWKPRTPHLPSEPVFVANPKGTCEDDGVLLTMALDANRKQSALVVIDAKSMKEIARAEMPLVAGFGFHGVWGNN
;
A
#
# COMPACT_ATOMS: atom_id res chain seq x y z
N MET A 1 -28.99 34.46 -67.66
CA MET A 1 -28.98 33.50 -66.53
C MET A 1 -27.64 33.63 -65.82
N ILE A 2 -27.74 33.96 -64.52
CA ILE A 2 -26.77 33.74 -63.44
C ILE A 2 -25.47 34.58 -63.45
N THR A 3 -25.58 35.68 -62.71
CA THR A 3 -24.57 36.44 -61.98
C THR A 3 -23.86 35.60 -60.91
N SER A 4 -22.53 35.71 -60.78
CA SER A 4 -21.79 35.27 -59.59
C SER A 4 -20.98 36.43 -59.00
N THR A 5 -21.28 36.74 -57.75
CA THR A 5 -20.77 37.87 -56.97
C THR A 5 -19.51 37.47 -56.19
N PHE A 6 -18.52 38.36 -56.18
CA PHE A 6 -17.31 38.32 -55.34
C PHE A 6 -17.64 38.50 -53.85
N LEU A 7 -16.94 37.80 -52.96
CA LEU A 7 -16.76 38.22 -51.57
C LEU A 7 -15.39 37.78 -51.04
N ILE A 8 -14.61 38.79 -50.65
CA ILE A 8 -13.33 38.72 -49.96
C ILE A 8 -13.65 38.50 -48.47
N LEU A 9 -13.02 37.52 -47.82
CA LEU A 9 -13.09 37.33 -46.37
C LEU A 9 -11.69 37.34 -45.75
N SER A 10 -11.55 38.30 -44.85
CA SER A 10 -10.43 38.64 -43.99
C SER A 10 -10.09 37.57 -42.96
N SER A 11 -8.80 37.53 -42.62
CA SER A 11 -8.14 36.77 -41.57
C SER A 11 -8.77 36.97 -40.18
N ILE A 12 -9.11 35.85 -39.51
CA ILE A 12 -9.42 35.79 -38.08
C ILE A 12 -8.54 34.71 -37.46
N ALA A 13 -7.72 35.12 -36.49
CA ALA A 13 -6.97 34.23 -35.61
C ALA A 13 -7.95 33.45 -34.71
N LEU A 14 -7.91 32.12 -34.77
CA LEU A 14 -8.62 31.24 -33.86
C LEU A 14 -7.64 30.66 -32.84
N GLY A 15 -7.76 31.13 -31.61
CA GLY A 15 -7.11 30.53 -30.44
C GLY A 15 -7.64 29.12 -30.22
N ILE A 16 -6.71 28.18 -30.06
CA ILE A 16 -7.01 26.78 -29.75
C ILE A 16 -7.34 26.72 -28.25
N SER A 17 -8.63 26.64 -27.93
CA SER A 17 -9.11 26.26 -26.60
C SER A 17 -9.00 24.74 -26.45
N ALA A 18 -8.18 24.28 -25.51
CA ALA A 18 -8.15 22.88 -25.11
C ALA A 18 -9.50 22.50 -24.46
N THR A 19 -10.36 21.79 -25.19
CA THR A 19 -11.57 21.19 -24.64
C THR A 19 -11.21 19.90 -23.93
N ALA A 20 -11.37 19.89 -22.60
CA ALA A 20 -11.33 18.68 -21.79
C ALA A 20 -12.37 17.66 -22.28
N VAL A 21 -11.95 16.43 -22.51
CA VAL A 21 -12.84 15.30 -22.76
C VAL A 21 -13.61 15.03 -21.47
N ASN A 22 -14.94 15.07 -21.55
CA ASN A 22 -15.83 14.79 -20.43
C ASN A 22 -16.41 13.37 -20.63
N PRO A 23 -15.85 12.31 -20.02
CA PRO A 23 -16.58 11.06 -19.88
C PRO A 23 -17.54 11.20 -18.69
N LEU A 24 -18.52 10.32 -18.57
CA LEU A 24 -19.52 10.18 -17.48
C LEU A 24 -20.92 10.72 -17.83
N HIS A 25 -21.67 9.86 -18.51
CA HIS A 25 -23.14 9.87 -18.50
C HIS A 25 -23.65 8.99 -17.35
N HIS A 26 -23.28 9.24 -16.09
CA HIS A 26 -23.87 8.64 -14.88
C HIS A 26 -24.09 9.76 -13.85
N SER A 27 -25.07 9.60 -12.94
CA SER A 27 -25.46 10.54 -11.86
C SER A 27 -24.27 11.36 -11.31
N PRO A 28 -24.37 12.68 -11.04
CA PRO A 28 -23.20 13.49 -10.73
C PRO A 28 -22.45 12.86 -9.55
N ALA A 29 -21.26 12.33 -9.83
CA ALA A 29 -20.45 11.62 -8.87
C ALA A 29 -20.30 12.49 -7.61
N SER A 30 -20.60 11.90 -6.45
CA SER A 30 -20.35 12.53 -5.15
C SER A 30 -18.92 13.07 -5.13
N PRO A 31 -18.65 14.33 -4.72
CA PRO A 31 -17.29 14.85 -4.74
C PRO A 31 -16.29 14.05 -3.90
N PHE A 32 -16.77 13.25 -2.95
CA PHE A 32 -15.99 12.29 -2.17
C PHE A 32 -15.45 11.12 -2.99
N THR A 33 -16.06 10.79 -4.13
CA THR A 33 -15.69 9.62 -4.93
C THR A 33 -14.71 9.94 -6.06
N LEU A 34 -14.36 11.21 -6.26
CA LEU A 34 -13.51 11.66 -7.37
C LEU A 34 -12.13 10.98 -7.40
N GLY A 35 -11.61 10.56 -6.24
CA GLY A 35 -10.35 9.81 -6.14
C GLY A 35 -10.43 8.34 -6.59
N PHE A 36 -11.60 7.83 -6.98
CA PHE A 36 -11.81 6.48 -7.52
C PHE A 36 -12.07 6.47 -9.03
N PHE A 37 -11.73 7.55 -9.75
CA PHE A 37 -11.83 7.66 -11.21
C PHE A 37 -10.42 7.80 -11.83
N GLY A 38 -10.32 8.26 -13.07
CA GLY A 38 -9.05 8.64 -13.70
C GLY A 38 -8.54 10.00 -13.22
N THR A 39 -7.25 10.08 -12.92
CA THR A 39 -6.57 11.35 -12.58
C THR A 39 -5.57 11.75 -13.69
N PRO A 40 -5.18 13.04 -13.83
CA PRO A 40 -4.18 13.48 -14.81
C PRO A 40 -2.74 13.39 -14.28
N GLU A 41 -1.78 13.06 -15.15
CA GLU A 41 -0.35 12.94 -14.82
C GLU A 41 0.31 14.32 -14.92
N ILE A 42 1.20 14.65 -14.00
CA ILE A 42 2.06 15.84 -14.04
C ILE A 42 3.53 15.42 -14.08
N ARG A 43 4.09 15.25 -15.28
CA ARG A 43 5.49 14.80 -15.48
C ARG A 43 6.50 15.86 -15.05
N ASP A 44 6.29 17.09 -15.51
CA ASP A 44 7.15 18.22 -15.18
C ASP A 44 6.88 18.72 -13.77
N SER A 45 7.95 18.98 -13.02
CA SER A 45 7.80 19.46 -11.64
C SER A 45 7.15 20.83 -11.59
N ILE A 46 6.10 20.96 -10.78
CA ILE A 46 5.40 22.22 -10.52
C ILE A 46 5.59 22.66 -9.08
N ASN A 47 5.67 23.97 -8.84
CA ASN A 47 5.66 24.52 -7.49
C ASN A 47 4.23 24.61 -6.97
N LEU A 48 4.00 24.10 -5.75
CA LEU A 48 2.69 24.16 -5.12
C LEU A 48 2.55 25.42 -4.25
N LYS A 49 1.32 25.93 -4.16
CA LYS A 49 1.00 27.07 -3.29
C LYS A 49 0.91 26.60 -1.83
N VAL A 50 1.86 27.02 -1.01
CA VAL A 50 1.89 26.71 0.43
C VAL A 50 1.08 27.73 1.23
N LYS A 51 0.25 27.24 2.15
CA LYS A 51 -0.44 28.02 3.19
C LYS A 51 -0.01 27.52 4.56
N GLY A 52 0.17 28.42 5.52
CA GLY A 52 0.75 28.08 6.83
C GLY A 52 2.28 28.08 6.78
N LYS A 53 2.92 27.36 7.71
CA LYS A 53 4.39 27.34 7.82
C LYS A 53 4.89 25.91 7.99
N ILE A 54 5.52 25.37 6.94
CA ILE A 54 6.24 24.10 7.01
C ILE A 54 7.55 24.34 7.78
N PRO A 55 7.88 23.54 8.81
CA PRO A 55 9.15 23.68 9.52
C PRO A 55 10.35 23.49 8.60
N ARG A 56 11.38 24.34 8.73
CA ARG A 56 12.57 24.31 7.85
C ARG A 56 13.35 22.99 7.87
N TRP A 57 13.23 22.23 8.95
CA TRP A 57 13.89 20.93 9.09
C TRP A 57 13.15 19.81 8.32
N VAL A 58 11.92 20.05 7.87
CA VAL A 58 11.23 19.15 6.92
C VAL A 58 11.83 19.42 5.55
N SER A 59 12.88 18.67 5.22
CA SER A 59 13.65 18.80 3.99
C SER A 59 13.93 17.42 3.41
N GLY A 60 13.32 17.09 2.28
CA GLY A 60 13.32 15.73 1.75
C GLY A 60 12.26 15.53 0.66
N SER A 61 12.01 14.26 0.31
CA SER A 61 10.97 13.89 -0.65
C SER A 61 10.00 12.87 -0.05
N LEU A 62 8.69 13.14 -0.19
CA LEU A 62 7.60 12.20 0.05
C LEU A 62 7.24 11.51 -1.26
N TYR A 63 7.23 10.19 -1.25
CA TYR A 63 6.74 9.34 -2.32
C TYR A 63 5.40 8.75 -1.90
N ARG A 64 4.43 8.72 -2.81
CA ARG A 64 3.12 8.10 -2.60
C ARG A 64 2.80 7.24 -3.81
N GLY A 65 2.62 5.95 -3.56
CA GLY A 65 2.31 4.94 -4.55
C GLY A 65 0.81 4.75 -4.56
N ALA A 66 0.25 4.70 -5.76
CA ALA A 66 -1.18 4.63 -5.91
C ALA A 66 -1.55 3.71 -7.08
N ALA A 67 -2.60 2.94 -6.89
CA ALA A 67 -3.60 2.84 -7.94
C ALA A 67 -4.25 4.23 -8.05
N ALA A 68 -4.25 4.86 -9.22
CA ALA A 68 -4.81 6.22 -9.37
C ALA A 68 -5.63 6.43 -10.65
N THR A 69 -5.69 5.41 -11.50
CA THR A 69 -6.55 5.39 -12.68
C THR A 69 -7.38 4.12 -12.64
N TRP A 70 -8.70 4.23 -12.49
CA TRP A 70 -9.59 3.07 -12.62
C TRP A 70 -10.34 3.05 -13.95
N ASP A 71 -10.46 4.18 -14.64
CA ASP A 71 -11.04 4.25 -15.98
C ASP A 71 -9.94 4.53 -17.00
N ASN A 72 -9.82 3.66 -18.00
CA ASN A 72 -8.83 3.77 -19.06
C ASN A 72 -9.45 3.36 -20.41
N GLY A 73 -9.79 4.36 -21.24
CA GLY A 73 -10.58 4.13 -22.45
C GLY A 73 -11.95 3.56 -22.11
N ASN A 74 -12.29 2.41 -22.70
CA ASN A 74 -13.55 1.69 -22.44
C ASN A 74 -13.44 0.67 -21.30
N TYR A 75 -12.28 0.57 -20.65
CA TYR A 75 -12.07 -0.33 -19.52
C TYR A 75 -12.24 0.40 -18.20
N THR A 76 -12.97 -0.21 -17.27
CA THR A 76 -13.03 0.20 -15.87
C THR A 76 -12.57 -0.96 -15.00
N ALA A 77 -11.53 -0.72 -14.20
CA ALA A 77 -11.08 -1.61 -13.14
C ALA A 77 -12.18 -1.77 -12.08
N GLU A 78 -12.40 -2.99 -11.59
CA GLU A 78 -13.59 -3.32 -10.81
C GLU A 78 -13.34 -3.32 -9.29
N HIS A 79 -12.08 -3.41 -8.88
CA HIS A 79 -11.67 -3.37 -7.49
C HIS A 79 -10.73 -2.19 -7.22
N TRP A 80 -10.75 -1.67 -5.98
CA TRP A 80 -9.83 -0.61 -5.56
C TRP A 80 -8.36 -0.97 -5.85
N PHE A 81 -7.99 -2.22 -5.62
CA PHE A 81 -6.63 -2.73 -5.84
C PHE A 81 -6.26 -2.97 -7.32
N ASP A 82 -7.21 -2.84 -8.25
CA ASP A 82 -6.99 -3.10 -9.70
C ASP A 82 -6.68 -1.84 -10.51
N GLY A 83 -6.61 -0.66 -9.86
CA GLY A 83 -6.33 0.58 -10.59
C GLY A 83 -4.89 0.62 -11.11
N PHE A 84 -4.69 1.31 -12.23
CA PHE A 84 -3.37 1.47 -12.84
C PHE A 84 -2.45 2.35 -12.00
N SER A 85 -1.17 2.01 -12.05
CA SER A 85 -0.13 2.61 -11.25
C SER A 85 0.11 4.08 -11.56
N ARG A 86 0.14 4.89 -10.50
CA ARG A 86 0.63 6.27 -10.52
C ARG A 86 1.39 6.58 -9.25
N ASP A 87 2.56 7.15 -9.43
CA ASP A 87 3.44 7.51 -8.35
C ASP A 87 3.51 9.02 -8.25
N HIS A 88 3.48 9.52 -7.02
CA HIS A 88 3.52 10.94 -6.70
C HIS A 88 4.79 11.23 -5.91
N ARG A 89 5.48 12.32 -6.24
CA ARG A 89 6.64 12.83 -5.49
C ARG A 89 6.40 14.28 -5.09
N PHE A 90 6.49 14.55 -3.79
CA PHE A 90 6.52 15.89 -3.22
C PHE A 90 7.92 16.16 -2.69
N GLU A 91 8.62 17.12 -3.27
CA GLU A 91 9.90 17.57 -2.73
C GLU A 91 9.66 18.79 -1.85
N VAL A 92 10.15 18.73 -0.61
CA VAL A 92 10.00 19.79 0.38
C VAL A 92 11.37 20.32 0.74
N SER A 93 11.56 21.64 0.65
CA SER A 93 12.81 22.29 1.04
C SER A 93 12.57 23.77 1.36
N ASP A 94 13.15 24.25 2.45
CA ASP A 94 13.00 25.63 2.98
C ASP A 94 11.54 26.13 2.97
N GLY A 95 10.62 25.26 3.38
CA GLY A 95 9.19 25.56 3.46
C GLY A 95 8.45 25.69 2.12
N LYS A 96 9.11 25.39 1.00
CA LYS A 96 8.51 25.27 -0.33
C LYS A 96 8.23 23.80 -0.64
N VAL A 97 7.26 23.57 -1.53
CA VAL A 97 6.89 22.23 -1.99
C VAL A 97 6.81 22.25 -3.52
N SER A 98 7.53 21.33 -4.16
CA SER A 98 7.31 21.00 -5.58
C SER A 98 6.67 19.62 -5.70
N TYR A 99 5.98 19.39 -6.81
CA TYR A 99 5.23 18.17 -7.05
C TYR A 99 5.44 17.68 -8.48
N ARG A 100 5.52 16.36 -8.64
CA ARG A 100 5.39 15.65 -9.92
C ARG A 100 4.73 14.30 -9.68
N SER A 101 4.29 13.66 -10.76
CA SER A 101 3.78 12.29 -10.75
C SER A 101 4.11 11.58 -12.06
N ARG A 102 4.23 10.26 -12.02
CA ARG A 102 4.51 9.41 -13.18
C ARG A 102 3.60 8.20 -13.18
N ASN A 103 3.02 7.87 -14.32
CA ASN A 103 2.42 6.56 -14.51
C ASN A 103 3.53 5.51 -14.56
N ALA A 104 3.31 4.37 -13.92
CA ALA A 104 4.29 3.29 -13.93
C ALA A 104 3.90 2.09 -14.80
N SER A 105 2.72 2.13 -15.42
CA SER A 105 2.18 1.02 -16.20
C SER A 105 1.65 1.50 -17.55
N ASP A 106 2.45 2.29 -18.29
CA ASP A 106 2.04 2.93 -19.54
C ASP A 106 1.77 1.88 -20.65
N GLU A 107 2.64 0.89 -20.86
CA GLU A 107 2.40 -0.18 -21.85
C GLU A 107 1.15 -1.00 -21.54
N LEU A 108 0.96 -1.37 -20.26
CA LEU A 108 -0.26 -2.05 -19.82
C LEU A 108 -1.51 -1.18 -20.07
N GLN A 109 -1.44 0.11 -19.73
CA GLN A 109 -2.55 1.03 -19.96
C GLN A 109 -2.84 1.19 -21.44
N ASP A 110 -1.83 1.30 -22.30
CA ASP A 110 -2.01 1.42 -23.74
C ASP A 110 -2.69 0.18 -24.30
N PHE A 111 -2.22 -1.01 -23.94
CA PHE A 111 -2.86 -2.27 -24.33
C PHE A 111 -4.32 -2.37 -23.86
N VAL A 112 -4.61 -2.06 -22.60
CA VAL A 112 -5.97 -2.12 -22.07
C VAL A 112 -6.86 -1.08 -22.74
N ARG A 113 -6.35 0.12 -23.02
CA ARG A 113 -7.09 1.19 -23.68
C ARG A 113 -7.46 0.81 -25.12
N GLU A 114 -6.55 0.15 -25.84
CA GLU A 114 -6.74 -0.27 -27.22
C GLU A 114 -7.66 -1.50 -27.34
N THR A 115 -7.53 -2.46 -26.43
CA THR A 115 -8.24 -3.75 -26.53
C THR A 115 -9.50 -3.82 -25.69
N GLY A 116 -9.61 -3.00 -24.64
CA GLY A 116 -10.65 -3.11 -23.60
C GLY A 116 -10.48 -4.31 -22.66
N LEU A 117 -9.33 -4.98 -22.70
CA LEU A 117 -9.09 -6.26 -22.04
C LEU A 117 -7.82 -6.19 -21.17
N PHE A 118 -7.82 -6.92 -20.06
CA PHE A 118 -6.72 -6.94 -19.09
C PHE A 118 -5.84 -8.19 -19.28
N PRO A 119 -4.52 -8.08 -19.41
CA PRO A 119 -3.66 -9.19 -19.86
C PRO A 119 -3.19 -10.15 -18.75
N SER A 120 -3.45 -9.84 -17.48
CA SER A 120 -2.99 -10.61 -16.33
C SER A 120 -4.10 -10.86 -15.30
N GLY A 121 -3.80 -11.57 -14.20
CA GLY A 121 -4.74 -11.72 -13.10
C GLY A 121 -4.98 -10.40 -12.38
N SER A 122 -6.19 -10.17 -11.92
CA SER A 122 -6.58 -9.00 -11.12
C SER A 122 -6.87 -9.41 -9.67
N PHE A 123 -6.99 -8.42 -8.78
CA PHE A 123 -7.45 -8.65 -7.43
C PHE A 123 -8.95 -8.99 -7.39
N GLY A 124 -9.81 -8.22 -8.08
CA GLY A 124 -11.26 -8.41 -8.01
C GLY A 124 -12.00 -8.23 -9.34
N GLY A 125 -11.28 -8.18 -10.46
CA GLY A 125 -11.85 -7.93 -11.78
C GLY A 125 -12.53 -9.15 -12.42
N ASP A 126 -13.55 -8.88 -13.24
CA ASP A 126 -14.27 -9.87 -14.04
C ASP A 126 -13.29 -10.74 -14.86
N PRO A 127 -13.26 -12.06 -14.60
CA PRO A 127 -12.40 -12.98 -15.33
C PRO A 127 -12.68 -13.02 -16.85
N CYS A 128 -13.87 -12.61 -17.31
CA CYS A 128 -14.23 -12.54 -18.73
C CYS A 128 -13.53 -11.39 -19.48
N LYS A 129 -13.02 -10.39 -18.74
CA LYS A 129 -12.23 -9.27 -19.29
C LYS A 129 -10.74 -9.59 -19.31
N VAL A 130 -10.33 -10.75 -18.80
CA VAL A 130 -8.94 -11.19 -18.76
C VAL A 130 -8.60 -12.00 -20.01
N ILE A 131 -7.51 -11.65 -20.71
CA ILE A 131 -6.94 -12.50 -21.76
C ILE A 131 -5.52 -12.90 -21.39
N PHE A 132 -5.23 -14.19 -21.46
CA PHE A 132 -3.86 -14.70 -21.31
C PHE A 132 -3.27 -15.00 -22.69
N GLY A 133 -1.99 -14.68 -22.90
CA GLY A 133 -1.25 -15.07 -24.11
C GLY A 133 -1.07 -13.98 -25.16
N ALA A 134 -2.08 -13.14 -25.44
CA ALA A 134 -1.98 -12.10 -26.48
C ALA A 134 -0.98 -10.98 -26.15
N PHE A 135 -0.83 -10.66 -24.86
CA PHE A 135 0.14 -9.67 -24.39
C PHE A 135 1.55 -10.26 -24.25
N GLN A 136 1.66 -11.57 -23.92
CA GLN A 136 2.95 -12.28 -23.89
C GLN A 136 3.58 -12.46 -25.28
N THR A 137 2.78 -12.65 -26.33
CA THR A 137 3.30 -12.86 -27.70
C THR A 137 3.89 -11.60 -28.32
N THR A 138 3.54 -10.42 -27.81
CA THR A 138 3.95 -9.15 -28.43
C THR A 138 5.27 -8.63 -27.85
N TYR A 139 5.70 -9.06 -26.65
CA TYR A 139 6.85 -8.44 -25.95
C TYR A 139 7.74 -9.36 -25.08
N ARG A 140 7.75 -10.68 -25.30
CA ARG A 140 8.69 -11.58 -24.58
C ARG A 140 9.79 -12.14 -25.48
N ASP A 141 10.96 -11.50 -25.48
CA ASP A 141 12.21 -12.23 -25.69
C ASP A 141 12.51 -13.04 -24.43
N GLY A 142 12.13 -14.32 -24.44
CA GLY A 142 12.10 -15.25 -23.31
C GLY A 142 13.44 -15.65 -22.69
N ILE A 143 14.44 -14.77 -22.72
CA ILE A 143 15.78 -15.00 -22.15
C ILE A 143 16.33 -13.77 -21.42
N ASN A 144 15.62 -12.64 -21.41
CA ASN A 144 16.09 -11.42 -20.74
C ASN A 144 15.54 -11.33 -19.31
N PRO A 145 16.37 -11.34 -18.25
CA PRO A 145 15.93 -11.15 -16.87
C PRO A 145 15.45 -9.71 -16.58
N VAL A 146 15.60 -8.79 -17.54
CA VAL A 146 15.08 -7.42 -17.52
C VAL A 146 13.93 -7.34 -18.50
N GLY A 147 12.69 -7.36 -17.98
CA GLY A 147 11.46 -7.29 -18.76
C GLY A 147 11.05 -5.86 -19.13
N ASP A 148 9.96 -5.76 -19.89
CA ASP A 148 9.32 -4.51 -20.29
C ASP A 148 8.84 -3.72 -19.06
N ALA A 149 9.42 -2.54 -18.80
CA ALA A 149 9.43 -1.89 -17.48
C ALA A 149 8.07 -1.40 -16.99
N SER A 150 7.07 -1.29 -17.87
CA SER A 150 5.73 -0.77 -17.56
C SER A 150 4.58 -1.67 -18.05
N SER A 151 4.91 -2.93 -18.34
CA SER A 151 3.98 -3.94 -18.84
C SER A 151 3.06 -4.55 -17.76
N ASP A 152 3.26 -4.20 -16.49
CA ASP A 152 2.41 -4.61 -15.36
C ASP A 152 2.16 -3.43 -14.40
N SER A 153 1.18 -3.56 -13.51
CA SER A 153 0.80 -2.54 -12.52
C SER A 153 1.17 -2.96 -11.10
N VAL A 154 2.26 -2.40 -10.58
CA VAL A 154 2.70 -2.61 -9.19
C VAL A 154 2.34 -1.38 -8.37
N THR A 155 1.37 -1.47 -7.46
CA THR A 155 0.66 -0.27 -6.95
C THR A 155 0.64 -0.08 -5.44
N VAL A 156 1.07 -1.07 -4.65
CA VAL A 156 0.74 -1.11 -3.23
C VAL A 156 1.74 -0.32 -2.39
N SER A 157 2.99 -0.79 -2.28
CA SER A 157 3.97 -0.24 -1.33
C SER A 157 5.35 -0.01 -1.98
N PHE A 158 6.30 0.50 -1.19
CA PHE A 158 7.68 0.74 -1.60
C PHE A 158 8.68 0.07 -0.67
N ILE A 159 9.78 -0.36 -1.26
CA ILE A 159 11.04 -0.70 -0.63
C ILE A 159 12.05 0.37 -1.06
N THR A 160 12.62 1.07 -0.08
CA THR A 160 13.71 2.03 -0.31
C THR A 160 15.05 1.31 -0.18
N ASN A 161 15.99 1.60 -1.08
CA ASN A 161 17.34 1.02 -1.06
C ASN A 161 17.31 -0.52 -1.05
N PHE A 162 16.64 -1.11 -2.04
CA PHE A 162 16.53 -2.56 -2.19
C PHE A 162 17.92 -3.22 -2.12
N PRO A 163 18.12 -4.24 -1.26
CA PRO A 163 19.45 -4.80 -1.00
C PRO A 163 20.08 -5.42 -2.23
N GLY A 164 21.36 -5.10 -2.47
CA GLY A 164 22.11 -5.55 -3.64
C GLY A 164 21.77 -4.83 -4.95
N LEU A 165 20.73 -3.98 -4.99
CA LEU A 165 20.38 -3.19 -6.15
C LEU A 165 20.99 -1.79 -6.04
N ASN A 166 21.97 -1.49 -6.90
CA ASN A 166 22.72 -0.22 -6.89
C ASN A 166 22.53 0.62 -8.15
N ARG A 167 21.55 0.27 -8.99
CA ARG A 167 21.34 0.92 -10.28
C ARG A 167 20.44 2.14 -10.11
N ASN A 168 20.95 3.33 -10.42
CA ASN A 168 20.15 4.55 -10.55
C ASN A 168 20.18 5.01 -12.01
N VAL A 169 19.06 5.52 -12.52
CA VAL A 169 18.93 6.05 -13.89
C VAL A 169 18.63 7.54 -13.84
N SER A 170 19.43 8.30 -13.10
CA SER A 170 19.46 9.77 -13.19
C SER A 170 20.91 10.25 -13.06
N GLY A 171 21.50 10.62 -14.19
CA GLY A 171 22.92 11.00 -14.28
C GLY A 171 23.27 12.38 -13.72
N THR A 172 22.34 13.09 -13.05
CA THR A 172 22.56 14.50 -12.65
C THR A 172 21.88 14.95 -11.35
N GLU A 173 20.81 14.30 -10.87
CA GLU A 173 20.11 14.67 -9.63
C GLU A 173 20.11 13.48 -8.65
N HIS A 174 20.47 13.73 -7.39
CA HIS A 174 20.42 12.72 -6.34
C HIS A 174 19.11 12.87 -5.55
N GLY A 175 18.22 11.88 -5.68
CA GLY A 175 17.10 11.70 -4.75
C GLY A 175 17.58 11.18 -3.39
N PRO A 176 16.71 11.16 -2.36
CA PRO A 176 17.07 10.67 -1.03
C PRO A 176 17.32 9.16 -0.94
N PHE A 177 17.05 8.40 -2.01
CA PHE A 177 17.23 6.96 -2.07
C PHE A 177 18.12 6.55 -3.24
N VAL A 178 18.92 5.50 -3.03
CA VAL A 178 19.73 4.85 -4.06
C VAL A 178 18.83 4.02 -4.99
N THR A 179 17.78 3.41 -4.47
CA THR A 179 16.77 2.72 -5.30
C THR A 179 15.40 2.87 -4.68
N LEU A 180 14.38 2.91 -5.53
CA LEU A 180 12.97 2.93 -5.14
C LEU A 180 12.28 1.78 -5.86
N VAL A 181 11.84 0.76 -5.12
CA VAL A 181 11.22 -0.45 -5.67
C VAL A 181 9.79 -0.54 -5.17
N LYS A 182 8.83 -0.71 -6.06
CA LYS A 182 7.43 -0.93 -5.72
C LYS A 182 7.15 -2.41 -5.49
N THR A 183 6.16 -2.68 -4.66
CA THR A 183 5.68 -4.02 -4.31
C THR A 183 4.16 -4.14 -4.50
N THR A 184 3.71 -5.38 -4.66
CA THR A 184 2.30 -5.82 -4.65
C THR A 184 2.22 -7.19 -3.97
N ASP A 185 1.03 -7.76 -3.79
CA ASP A 185 0.83 -9.09 -3.18
C ASP A 185 1.14 -10.26 -4.16
N GLY A 186 1.59 -9.92 -5.36
CA GLY A 186 2.16 -10.83 -6.35
C GLY A 186 3.68 -10.79 -6.36
N ASN A 187 4.31 -11.85 -6.85
CA ASN A 187 5.77 -11.91 -7.03
C ASN A 187 6.19 -11.15 -8.29
N ILE A 188 6.00 -9.85 -8.26
CA ILE A 188 6.48 -8.89 -9.24
C ILE A 188 6.79 -7.57 -8.52
N LEU A 189 7.96 -7.03 -8.82
CA LEU A 189 8.55 -5.84 -8.25
C LEU A 189 8.85 -4.88 -9.38
N GLN A 190 8.72 -3.58 -9.13
CA GLN A 190 9.00 -2.56 -10.13
C GLN A 190 9.99 -1.55 -9.60
N GLN A 191 11.15 -1.42 -10.24
CA GLN A 191 12.07 -0.33 -9.91
C GLN A 191 11.63 0.96 -10.60
N LEU A 192 11.62 2.06 -9.86
CA LEU A 192 11.48 3.41 -10.38
C LEU A 192 12.76 4.22 -10.19
N ASP A 193 13.00 5.20 -11.05
CA ASP A 193 13.96 6.26 -10.77
C ASP A 193 13.44 7.13 -9.60
N PRO A 194 14.22 7.35 -8.54
CA PRO A 194 13.75 8.06 -7.34
C PRO A 194 13.52 9.57 -7.57
N VAL A 195 13.90 10.14 -8.72
CA VAL A 195 13.75 11.57 -9.01
C VAL A 195 12.65 11.81 -10.03
N SER A 196 12.73 11.14 -11.19
CA SER A 196 11.75 11.26 -12.28
C SER A 196 10.52 10.38 -12.07
N LEU A 197 10.61 9.35 -11.22
CA LEU A 197 9.62 8.28 -11.03
C LEU A 197 9.42 7.39 -12.28
N GLU A 198 10.31 7.50 -13.26
CA GLU A 198 10.26 6.69 -14.47
C GLU A 198 10.49 5.20 -14.15
N PRO A 199 9.66 4.28 -14.68
CA PRO A 199 9.91 2.85 -14.54
C PRO A 199 11.25 2.46 -15.18
N ILE A 200 12.07 1.73 -14.41
CA ILE A 200 13.37 1.24 -14.85
C ILE A 200 13.28 -0.22 -15.30
N GLU A 201 12.68 -1.07 -14.47
CA GLU A 201 12.54 -2.50 -14.76
C GLU A 201 11.46 -3.18 -13.90
N LEU A 202 10.91 -4.27 -14.42
CA LEU A 202 10.13 -5.25 -13.67
C LEU A 202 10.98 -6.49 -13.40
N PHE A 203 10.93 -6.99 -12.16
CA PHE A 203 11.68 -8.16 -11.74
C PHE A 203 10.93 -8.91 -10.63
N THR A 204 11.49 -10.02 -10.15
CA THR A 204 10.87 -10.86 -9.13
C THR A 204 11.88 -11.19 -8.02
N TYR A 205 11.43 -11.72 -6.88
CA TYR A 205 12.35 -12.08 -5.80
C TYR A 205 13.37 -13.18 -6.20
N GLN A 206 13.08 -13.97 -7.24
CA GLN A 206 13.99 -15.02 -7.75
C GLN A 206 15.31 -14.47 -8.30
N THR A 207 15.40 -13.17 -8.62
CA THR A 207 16.67 -12.57 -9.03
C THR A 207 17.71 -12.58 -7.89
N THR A 208 17.26 -12.66 -6.63
CA THR A 208 18.14 -12.72 -5.46
C THR A 208 18.52 -14.15 -5.04
N ASN A 209 17.64 -15.12 -5.33
CA ASN A 209 17.86 -16.55 -5.17
C ASN A 209 16.77 -17.33 -5.92
N THR A 210 17.16 -18.22 -6.84
CA THR A 210 16.24 -19.03 -7.66
C THR A 210 15.38 -20.01 -6.87
N ASP A 211 15.77 -20.36 -5.64
CA ASP A 211 15.04 -21.29 -4.76
C ASP A 211 13.84 -20.63 -4.08
N ILE A 212 13.74 -19.29 -4.11
CA ILE A 212 12.58 -18.55 -3.63
C ILE A 212 11.42 -18.80 -4.60
N THR A 213 10.65 -19.87 -4.38
CA THR A 213 9.58 -20.31 -5.28
C THR A 213 8.19 -20.13 -4.66
N GLY A 214 7.22 -19.83 -5.51
CA GLY A 214 5.80 -19.64 -5.15
C GLY A 214 5.09 -18.74 -6.15
N ASP A 215 3.78 -18.55 -5.97
CA ASP A 215 2.94 -17.71 -6.84
C ASP A 215 2.32 -16.50 -6.14
N LYS A 216 2.37 -16.43 -4.80
CA LYS A 216 1.84 -15.30 -4.01
C LYS A 216 2.86 -14.85 -2.97
N THR A 217 2.81 -13.58 -2.61
CA THR A 217 3.64 -12.98 -1.56
C THR A 217 2.82 -11.89 -0.86
N CYS A 218 3.44 -11.02 -0.09
CA CYS A 218 2.81 -9.82 0.43
C CYS A 218 3.52 -8.55 -0.01
N ALA A 219 2.76 -7.46 -0.09
CA ALA A 219 3.27 -6.16 -0.48
C ALA A 219 4.14 -5.48 0.60
N HIS A 220 4.03 -5.90 1.86
CA HIS A 220 4.76 -5.32 3.00
C HIS A 220 5.79 -6.30 3.55
N PRO A 221 6.96 -6.44 2.90
CA PRO A 221 8.08 -7.16 3.50
C PRO A 221 8.51 -6.46 4.79
N ALA A 222 8.97 -7.25 5.75
CA ALA A 222 9.60 -6.75 6.95
C ALA A 222 11.03 -6.30 6.66
N HIS A 223 11.52 -5.32 7.43
CA HIS A 223 12.85 -4.74 7.26
C HIS A 223 13.75 -5.03 8.47
N GLY A 224 14.98 -5.45 8.20
CA GLY A 224 16.06 -5.57 9.17
C GLY A 224 16.75 -4.24 9.45
N LYS A 225 17.47 -4.17 10.57
CA LYS A 225 18.17 -2.95 11.02
C LYS A 225 19.34 -2.57 10.10
N SER A 226 19.96 -3.55 9.43
CA SER A 226 21.12 -3.34 8.57
C SER A 226 20.74 -3.30 7.08
N GLY A 227 19.45 -3.17 6.79
CA GLY A 227 18.92 -3.14 5.42
C GLY A 227 18.51 -4.51 4.90
N GLU A 228 18.46 -5.56 5.73
CA GLU A 228 17.91 -6.84 5.32
C GLU A 228 16.41 -6.71 4.99
N LEU A 229 15.89 -7.55 4.10
CA LEU A 229 14.47 -7.68 3.82
C LEU A 229 14.00 -9.08 4.16
N TYR A 230 12.78 -9.21 4.67
CA TYR A 230 12.17 -10.48 4.99
C TYR A 230 10.77 -10.55 4.40
N ASN A 231 10.47 -11.60 3.66
CA ASN A 231 9.14 -11.83 3.11
C ASN A 231 8.84 -13.34 3.06
N TYR A 232 7.69 -13.72 2.51
CA TYR A 232 7.37 -15.10 2.20
C TYR A 232 6.98 -15.25 0.73
N MET A 233 7.19 -16.45 0.19
CA MET A 233 6.54 -16.91 -1.03
C MET A 233 5.60 -18.05 -0.68
N LEU A 234 4.32 -17.89 -0.99
CA LEU A 234 3.32 -18.94 -0.88
C LEU A 234 3.24 -19.69 -2.21
N ASN A 235 3.42 -21.01 -2.15
CA ASN A 235 3.22 -21.93 -3.25
C ASN A 235 1.86 -22.63 -3.09
N THR A 236 0.88 -22.19 -3.87
CA THR A 236 -0.48 -22.77 -3.85
C THR A 236 -0.64 -23.98 -4.77
N LYS A 237 0.41 -24.33 -5.53
CA LYS A 237 0.39 -25.42 -6.53
C LYS A 237 0.78 -26.79 -5.95
N VAL A 238 1.22 -26.82 -4.69
CA VAL A 238 1.61 -28.03 -3.96
C VAL A 238 0.58 -28.35 -2.87
N THR A 239 0.54 -29.60 -2.43
CA THR A 239 -0.36 -30.06 -1.35
C THR A 239 0.43 -30.86 -0.32
N PRO A 240 0.47 -30.43 0.95
CA PRO A 240 -0.08 -29.17 1.48
C PRO A 240 0.59 -27.92 0.85
N PRO A 241 -0.05 -26.73 0.90
CA PRO A 241 0.58 -25.50 0.44
C PRO A 241 1.82 -25.17 1.28
N GLU A 242 2.77 -24.48 0.68
CA GLU A 242 4.06 -24.15 1.32
C GLU A 242 4.25 -22.64 1.41
N TYR A 243 4.53 -22.13 2.61
CA TYR A 243 5.04 -20.76 2.81
C TYR A 243 6.55 -20.82 3.00
N ASN A 244 7.29 -20.39 1.98
CA ASN A 244 8.74 -20.23 2.02
C ASN A 244 9.07 -18.84 2.55
N VAL A 245 9.32 -18.73 3.85
CA VAL A 245 9.78 -17.49 4.49
C VAL A 245 11.26 -17.31 4.18
N PHE A 246 11.64 -16.15 3.65
CA PHE A 246 12.98 -15.89 3.17
C PHE A 246 13.52 -14.53 3.65
N GLU A 247 14.84 -14.42 3.64
CA GLU A 247 15.59 -13.19 3.82
C GLU A 247 16.27 -12.79 2.51
N ILE A 248 16.38 -11.49 2.24
CA ILE A 248 17.40 -10.93 1.35
C ILE A 248 18.34 -10.13 2.25
N ASN A 249 19.57 -10.59 2.41
CA ASN A 249 20.52 -9.93 3.30
C ASN A 249 20.99 -8.59 2.69
N SER A 250 21.73 -7.80 3.48
CA SER A 250 22.21 -6.47 3.05
C SER A 250 23.09 -6.48 1.79
N SER A 251 23.67 -7.63 1.41
CA SER A 251 24.42 -7.78 0.15
C SER A 251 23.54 -8.09 -1.07
N GLY A 252 22.24 -8.33 -0.88
CA GLY A 252 21.30 -8.72 -1.93
C GLY A 252 21.14 -10.23 -2.14
N LYS A 253 21.74 -11.07 -1.29
CA LYS A 253 21.64 -12.52 -1.41
C LYS A 253 20.38 -13.03 -0.70
N GLY A 254 19.52 -13.74 -1.43
CA GLY A 254 18.33 -14.39 -0.89
C GLY A 254 18.65 -15.72 -0.16
N ASN A 255 18.02 -16.00 0.96
CA ASN A 255 18.10 -17.29 1.69
C ASN A 255 16.72 -17.68 2.23
N ILE A 256 16.34 -18.96 2.11
CA ILE A 256 15.14 -19.48 2.78
C ILE A 256 15.43 -19.66 4.27
N LEU A 257 14.62 -19.02 5.12
CA LEU A 257 14.69 -19.14 6.58
C LEU A 257 13.84 -20.29 7.10
N ALA A 258 12.63 -20.47 6.55
CA ALA A 258 11.73 -21.54 6.97
C ALA A 258 10.74 -21.90 5.86
N THR A 259 10.31 -23.16 5.85
CA THR A 259 9.19 -23.63 5.02
C THR A 259 8.08 -24.13 5.94
N ILE A 260 6.92 -23.48 5.89
CA ILE A 260 5.75 -23.80 6.70
C ILE A 260 4.73 -24.53 5.81
N THR A 261 4.30 -25.72 6.24
CA THR A 261 3.44 -26.63 5.45
C THR A 261 2.16 -27.04 6.17
N ASP A 262 1.96 -26.57 7.40
CA ASP A 262 0.81 -26.88 8.25
C ASP A 262 -0.18 -25.70 8.41
N ALA A 263 -0.03 -24.67 7.56
CA ALA A 263 -0.96 -23.57 7.41
C ALA A 263 -1.82 -23.74 6.15
N PRO A 264 -3.10 -23.33 6.14
CA PRO A 264 -3.83 -23.20 4.89
C PRO A 264 -3.23 -22.08 4.03
N ALA A 265 -3.36 -22.20 2.71
CA ALA A 265 -3.08 -21.10 1.79
C ALA A 265 -4.09 -19.97 2.04
N ALA A 266 -3.62 -18.75 2.29
CA ALA A 266 -4.45 -17.60 2.63
C ALA A 266 -3.86 -16.31 2.05
N TYR A 267 -4.71 -15.31 1.85
CA TYR A 267 -4.29 -13.97 1.45
C TYR A 267 -3.72 -13.20 2.66
N ILE A 268 -2.39 -13.08 2.72
CA ILE A 268 -1.64 -12.38 3.78
C ILE A 268 -0.94 -11.17 3.16
N HIS A 269 -1.05 -10.01 3.81
CA HIS A 269 -0.69 -8.72 3.22
C HIS A 269 0.55 -8.06 3.84
N SER A 270 0.99 -8.53 5.01
CA SER A 270 2.20 -8.02 5.65
C SER A 270 2.97 -9.06 6.44
N MET A 271 4.26 -8.80 6.59
CA MET A 271 5.18 -9.52 7.46
C MET A 271 5.55 -8.65 8.66
N PHE A 272 5.79 -9.30 9.80
CA PHE A 272 6.05 -8.65 11.07
C PHE A 272 7.48 -8.94 11.50
N SER A 273 8.13 -7.99 12.18
CA SER A 273 9.50 -8.18 12.61
C SER A 273 9.87 -7.51 13.92
N THR A 274 10.52 -8.29 14.78
CA THR A 274 11.23 -7.81 15.97
C THR A 274 12.73 -7.67 15.69
N THR A 275 13.53 -7.40 16.72
CA THR A 275 14.99 -7.42 16.57
C THR A 275 15.50 -8.78 16.09
N ASN A 276 15.06 -9.89 16.71
CA ASN A 276 15.62 -11.22 16.47
C ASN A 276 14.71 -12.14 15.64
N TYR A 277 13.43 -11.81 15.49
CA TYR A 277 12.44 -12.71 14.90
C TYR A 277 11.66 -12.07 13.75
N ILE A 278 11.18 -12.95 12.88
CA ILE A 278 10.13 -12.67 11.91
C ILE A 278 8.87 -13.39 12.37
N ILE A 279 7.71 -12.75 12.18
CA ILE A 279 6.42 -13.35 12.49
C ILE A 279 5.57 -13.36 11.22
N LEU A 280 5.16 -14.57 10.82
CA LEU A 280 4.12 -14.77 9.82
C LEU A 280 2.81 -15.04 10.55
N ILE A 281 1.80 -14.22 10.32
CA ILE A 281 0.46 -14.39 10.88
C ILE A 281 -0.47 -14.83 9.74
N VAL A 282 -1.02 -16.03 9.85
CA VAL A 282 -1.97 -16.60 8.89
C VAL A 282 -3.39 -16.41 9.42
N TRP A 283 -3.89 -15.20 9.27
CA TRP A 283 -5.28 -14.82 9.55
C TRP A 283 -6.25 -15.44 8.54
N GLN A 284 -7.55 -15.31 8.79
CA GLN A 284 -8.55 -15.94 7.96
C GLN A 284 -8.77 -15.19 6.65
N SER A 285 -8.32 -15.82 5.57
CA SER A 285 -8.53 -15.39 4.19
C SER A 285 -8.18 -16.54 3.24
N ASP A 286 -8.56 -17.75 3.66
CA ASP A 286 -8.14 -18.99 3.06
C ASP A 286 -8.57 -19.07 1.59
N PHE A 287 -7.62 -19.40 0.70
CA PHE A 287 -7.93 -19.63 -0.69
C PHE A 287 -8.72 -20.93 -0.89
N GLY A 288 -9.60 -20.92 -1.89
CA GLY A 288 -10.24 -22.08 -2.49
C GLY A 288 -9.22 -23.08 -3.01
N LYS A 289 -9.65 -24.33 -3.27
CA LYS A 289 -8.85 -25.20 -4.12
C LYS A 289 -8.77 -24.56 -5.50
N VAL A 290 -7.58 -24.52 -6.09
CA VAL A 290 -7.42 -24.16 -7.50
C VAL A 290 -8.26 -25.15 -8.32
N THR A 291 -9.47 -24.74 -8.72
CA THR A 291 -10.35 -25.59 -9.51
C THR A 291 -9.91 -25.55 -10.97
N SER A 292 -10.36 -26.52 -11.76
CA SER A 292 -10.10 -26.63 -13.20
C SER A 292 -10.69 -25.48 -14.05
N LYS A 293 -11.32 -24.47 -13.46
CA LYS A 293 -11.73 -23.28 -14.21
C LYS A 293 -10.52 -22.34 -14.35
N PRO A 294 -10.20 -21.85 -15.55
CA PRO A 294 -8.93 -21.17 -15.79
C PRO A 294 -8.86 -19.74 -15.23
N TYR A 295 -9.94 -19.22 -14.63
CA TYR A 295 -10.11 -17.78 -14.43
C TYR A 295 -10.80 -17.46 -13.09
N TYR A 296 -10.01 -17.06 -12.10
CA TYR A 296 -10.47 -16.41 -10.86
C TYR A 296 -9.49 -15.30 -10.49
N ASN A 297 -10.03 -14.13 -10.13
CA ASN A 297 -9.27 -13.08 -9.46
C ASN A 297 -8.98 -13.50 -8.00
N ILE A 298 -8.13 -12.74 -7.29
CA ILE A 298 -7.74 -13.08 -5.90
C ILE A 298 -8.96 -13.16 -4.99
N LEU A 299 -9.86 -12.18 -5.07
CA LEU A 299 -11.03 -12.03 -4.21
C LEU A 299 -12.02 -13.19 -4.37
N ASP A 300 -12.38 -13.55 -5.60
CA ASP A 300 -13.32 -14.63 -5.89
C ASP A 300 -12.74 -16.03 -5.54
N ASN A 301 -11.42 -16.12 -5.29
CA ASN A 301 -10.77 -17.33 -4.82
C ASN A 301 -10.64 -17.37 -3.28
N ILE A 302 -10.99 -16.32 -2.54
CA ILE A 302 -11.05 -16.38 -1.08
C ILE A 302 -12.34 -17.11 -0.68
N LYS A 303 -12.23 -18.10 0.21
CA LYS A 303 -13.38 -18.84 0.74
C LYS A 303 -14.26 -17.94 1.62
N ASP A 304 -15.49 -18.39 1.81
CA ASP A 304 -16.41 -17.80 2.78
C ASP A 304 -15.79 -17.72 4.18
N TRP A 305 -16.19 -16.69 4.93
CA TRP A 305 -15.76 -16.51 6.31
C TRP A 305 -16.28 -17.65 7.20
N ASP A 306 -15.36 -18.30 7.90
CA ASP A 306 -15.56 -19.38 8.87
C ASP A 306 -15.09 -18.93 10.28
N PRO A 307 -16.00 -18.58 11.20
CA PRO A 307 -15.63 -18.04 12.50
C PRO A 307 -14.81 -18.99 13.39
N GLU A 308 -14.76 -20.29 13.08
CA GLU A 308 -14.01 -21.30 13.84
C GLU A 308 -12.56 -21.44 13.35
N ARG A 309 -12.19 -20.84 12.21
CA ARG A 309 -10.83 -20.86 11.67
C ARG A 309 -9.90 -19.93 12.46
N LYS A 310 -9.32 -20.47 13.54
CA LYS A 310 -8.28 -19.82 14.37
C LYS A 310 -7.12 -19.24 13.56
N THR A 311 -6.76 -17.99 13.81
CA THR A 311 -5.54 -17.39 13.27
C THR A 311 -4.29 -18.10 13.80
N LEU A 312 -3.29 -18.31 12.93
CA LEU A 312 -2.03 -18.97 13.26
C LEU A 312 -0.89 -17.96 13.28
N PHE A 313 0.02 -18.05 14.25
CA PHE A 313 1.22 -17.22 14.32
C PHE A 313 2.44 -18.13 14.30
N TYR A 314 3.38 -17.84 13.43
CA TYR A 314 4.65 -18.55 13.30
C TYR A 314 5.78 -17.59 13.62
N VAL A 315 6.60 -17.90 14.63
CA VAL A 315 7.78 -17.13 14.99
C VAL A 315 9.01 -17.81 14.39
N ILE A 316 9.74 -17.09 13.54
CA ILE A 316 10.90 -17.58 12.79
C ILE A 316 12.16 -16.86 13.30
N ASP A 317 13.21 -17.61 13.62
CA ASP A 317 14.51 -17.06 14.04
C ASP A 317 15.29 -16.53 12.83
N LYS A 318 15.68 -15.26 12.84
CA LYS A 318 16.38 -14.62 11.72
C LYS A 318 17.77 -15.21 11.45
N VAL A 319 18.43 -15.72 12.47
CA VAL A 319 19.83 -16.16 12.39
C VAL A 319 19.93 -17.66 12.22
N LYS A 320 19.22 -18.42 13.05
CA LYS A 320 19.21 -19.88 13.00
C LYS A 320 18.32 -20.42 11.89
N GLY A 321 17.35 -19.63 11.45
CA GLY A 321 16.24 -20.13 10.63
C GLY A 321 15.31 -21.04 11.42
N GLY A 322 14.25 -21.48 10.74
CA GLY A 322 13.24 -22.37 11.28
C GLY A 322 12.20 -21.68 12.15
N VAL A 323 11.03 -22.33 12.25
CA VAL A 323 9.98 -21.92 13.18
C VAL A 323 10.40 -22.33 14.59
N VAL A 324 10.51 -21.36 15.50
CA VAL A 324 10.90 -21.59 16.89
C VAL A 324 9.71 -21.66 17.84
N ALA A 325 8.60 -21.00 17.52
CA ALA A 325 7.37 -21.04 18.31
C ALA A 325 6.13 -20.88 17.43
N LYS A 326 5.00 -21.47 17.89
CA LYS A 326 3.70 -21.36 17.24
C LYS A 326 2.63 -20.87 18.21
N TYR A 327 1.72 -20.04 17.71
CA TYR A 327 0.57 -19.58 18.48
C TYR A 327 -0.73 -19.62 17.70
N THR A 328 -1.85 -19.57 18.42
CA THR A 328 -3.20 -19.41 17.84
C THR A 328 -4.02 -18.41 18.63
N SER A 329 -4.93 -17.71 17.95
CA SER A 329 -5.94 -16.85 18.57
C SER A 329 -7.33 -17.16 18.02
N GLU A 330 -8.34 -16.42 18.48
CA GLU A 330 -9.61 -16.28 17.77
C GLU A 330 -9.40 -15.81 16.33
N THR A 331 -10.39 -16.04 15.47
CA THR A 331 -10.34 -15.56 14.09
C THR A 331 -10.39 -14.04 14.02
N PHE A 332 -9.64 -13.47 13.08
CA PHE A 332 -9.73 -12.09 12.65
C PHE A 332 -9.13 -11.97 11.25
N PHE A 333 -9.30 -10.82 10.62
CA PHE A 333 -8.61 -10.42 9.40
C PHE A 333 -7.78 -9.17 9.66
N ALA A 334 -6.65 -9.01 8.98
CA ALA A 334 -5.83 -7.82 9.06
C ALA A 334 -5.12 -7.57 7.72
N PHE A 335 -4.64 -6.35 7.52
CA PHE A 335 -3.75 -6.01 6.42
C PHE A 335 -2.34 -5.71 6.91
N HIS A 336 -2.22 -4.83 7.90
CA HIS A 336 -0.96 -4.17 8.22
C HIS A 336 -0.44 -4.51 9.62
N GLU A 337 0.89 -4.52 9.75
CA GLU A 337 1.56 -4.33 11.02
C GLU A 337 1.50 -2.86 11.44
N ILE A 338 1.27 -2.61 12.74
CA ILE A 338 1.60 -1.31 13.36
C ILE A 338 3.05 -1.36 13.84
N ASN A 339 3.36 -2.32 14.73
CA ASN A 339 4.72 -2.61 15.18
C ASN A 339 4.76 -3.99 15.84
N SER A 340 5.93 -4.62 15.88
CA SER A 340 6.19 -5.77 16.75
C SER A 340 7.56 -5.66 17.41
N PHE A 341 7.68 -6.14 18.65
CA PHE A 341 8.94 -6.07 19.40
C PHE A 341 9.02 -7.13 20.50
N GLU A 342 10.24 -7.42 20.93
CA GLU A 342 10.49 -8.29 22.08
C GLU A 342 10.46 -7.43 23.36
N ASP A 343 9.64 -7.82 24.32
CA ASP A 343 9.51 -7.16 25.63
C ASP A 343 10.43 -7.84 26.67
N SER A 344 10.75 -7.09 27.72
CA SER A 344 11.65 -7.49 28.79
C SER A 344 11.16 -8.69 29.61
N ASP A 345 9.87 -9.02 29.54
CA ASP A 345 9.25 -10.18 30.18
C ASP A 345 9.39 -11.48 29.36
N GLY A 346 10.07 -11.44 28.21
CA GLY A 346 10.24 -12.59 27.32
C GLY A 346 9.01 -12.88 26.45
N SER A 347 8.13 -11.89 26.25
CA SER A 347 7.05 -11.95 25.26
C SER A 347 7.39 -11.18 23.98
N ILE A 348 6.81 -11.62 22.85
CA ILE A 348 6.75 -10.80 21.64
C ILE A 348 5.42 -10.04 21.66
N VAL A 349 5.50 -8.72 21.57
CA VAL A 349 4.34 -7.82 21.44
C VAL A 349 4.08 -7.59 19.96
N ILE A 350 2.82 -7.66 19.54
CA ILE A 350 2.38 -7.41 18.17
C ILE A 350 1.19 -6.46 18.21
N ASP A 351 1.32 -5.31 17.56
CA ASP A 351 0.23 -4.36 17.36
C ASP A 351 -0.19 -4.38 15.90
N LEU A 352 -1.50 -4.51 15.64
CA LEU A 352 -2.09 -4.49 14.30
C LEU A 352 -3.52 -3.94 14.33
N PRO A 353 -4.06 -3.48 13.19
CA PRO A 353 -5.49 -3.24 13.04
C PRO A 353 -6.23 -4.57 12.81
N ALA A 354 -7.06 -4.97 13.78
CA ALA A 354 -7.83 -6.21 13.69
C ALA A 354 -9.25 -5.93 13.16
N MET A 355 -9.61 -6.59 12.06
CA MET A 355 -10.97 -6.59 11.51
C MET A 355 -11.71 -7.86 11.92
N LYS A 356 -13.00 -7.73 12.21
CA LYS A 356 -13.84 -8.86 12.62
C LYS A 356 -14.05 -9.89 11.50
N THR A 357 -14.02 -9.44 10.25
CA THR A 357 -14.17 -10.26 9.04
C THR A 357 -13.35 -9.65 7.90
N ASN A 358 -13.20 -10.38 6.80
CA ASN A 358 -12.60 -9.89 5.54
C ASN A 358 -13.60 -9.14 4.63
N ALA A 359 -14.78 -8.76 5.13
CA ALA A 359 -15.87 -8.21 4.31
C ALA A 359 -15.54 -6.87 3.64
N PHE A 360 -14.51 -6.16 4.12
CA PHE A 360 -13.99 -4.96 3.44
C PHE A 360 -13.55 -5.26 2.00
N LEU A 361 -13.01 -6.45 1.73
CA LEU A 361 -12.54 -6.82 0.39
C LEU A 361 -13.67 -6.73 -0.65
N GLU A 362 -14.88 -7.20 -0.32
CA GLU A 362 -16.03 -7.06 -1.21
C GLU A 362 -16.57 -5.62 -1.27
N ALA A 363 -16.53 -4.89 -0.16
CA ALA A 363 -16.95 -3.49 -0.13
C ALA A 363 -16.03 -2.56 -0.92
N ALA A 364 -14.76 -2.94 -1.11
CA ALA A 364 -13.76 -2.19 -1.87
C ALA A 364 -13.89 -2.34 -3.39
N ARG A 365 -14.95 -2.97 -3.91
CA ARG A 365 -15.29 -2.90 -5.34
C ARG A 365 -15.57 -1.45 -5.75
N ILE A 366 -15.05 -1.04 -6.91
CA ILE A 366 -15.15 0.34 -7.41
C ILE A 366 -16.59 0.80 -7.58
N LYS A 367 -17.49 -0.10 -7.99
CA LYS A 367 -18.93 0.18 -8.03
C LYS A 367 -19.47 0.58 -6.67
N ASN A 368 -19.08 -0.13 -5.60
CA ASN A 368 -19.53 0.15 -4.24
C ASN A 368 -18.93 1.46 -3.74
N LEU A 369 -17.61 1.65 -3.92
CA LEU A 369 -16.92 2.88 -3.51
C LEU A 369 -17.50 4.13 -4.19
N ARG A 370 -17.74 4.08 -5.51
CA ARG A 370 -18.34 5.19 -6.27
C ARG A 370 -19.80 5.46 -5.93
N THR A 371 -20.51 4.47 -5.39
CA THR A 371 -21.93 4.60 -5.04
C THR A 371 -22.10 5.10 -3.61
N TYR A 372 -21.34 4.57 -2.66
CA TYR A 372 -21.66 4.68 -1.24
C TYR A 372 -20.73 5.62 -0.46
N VAL A 373 -19.49 5.86 -0.91
CA VAL A 373 -18.57 6.74 -0.15
C VAL A 373 -19.13 8.15 -0.06
N GLY A 374 -19.19 8.66 1.17
CA GLY A 374 -19.77 9.95 1.51
C GLY A 374 -21.27 9.91 1.83
N HIS A 375 -21.91 8.73 1.78
CA HIS A 375 -23.26 8.53 2.29
C HIS A 375 -23.19 7.96 3.71
N HIS A 376 -23.81 8.65 4.66
CA HIS A 376 -23.84 8.19 6.06
C HIS A 376 -24.32 6.74 6.16
N ASN A 377 -23.52 5.90 6.80
CA ASN A 377 -23.76 4.49 7.09
C ASN A 377 -23.93 3.53 5.90
N ALA A 378 -23.78 3.97 4.65
CA ALA A 378 -24.11 3.13 3.48
C ALA A 378 -23.26 1.85 3.37
N THR A 379 -22.02 1.88 3.85
CA THR A 379 -21.08 0.73 3.90
C THR A 379 -20.55 0.47 5.31
N ALA A 380 -21.20 1.03 6.34
CA ALA A 380 -20.70 1.05 7.71
C ALA A 380 -20.11 -0.26 8.27
N PRO A 381 -20.69 -1.46 7.99
CA PRO A 381 -20.13 -2.73 8.47
C PRO A 381 -18.84 -3.17 7.76
N HIS A 382 -18.45 -2.47 6.69
CA HIS A 382 -17.41 -2.86 5.75
C HIS A 382 -16.50 -1.69 5.37
N ASP A 383 -16.33 -0.71 6.25
CA ASP A 383 -15.35 0.36 6.03
C ASP A 383 -13.91 -0.14 6.28
N LEU A 384 -12.91 0.53 5.69
CA LEU A 384 -11.48 0.22 5.89
C LEU A 384 -11.00 0.69 7.27
N ALA A 385 -11.35 -0.03 8.32
CA ALA A 385 -10.77 0.22 9.64
C ALA A 385 -10.81 -1.01 10.54
N GLY A 386 -9.64 -1.42 11.03
CA GLY A 386 -9.51 -2.38 12.10
C GLY A 386 -9.48 -1.69 13.46
N THR A 387 -9.82 -2.39 14.54
CA THR A 387 -9.54 -1.90 15.90
C THR A 387 -8.06 -2.06 16.20
N PHE A 388 -7.43 -1.07 16.84
CA PHE A 388 -6.08 -1.25 17.38
C PHE A 388 -6.11 -2.41 18.39
N ARG A 389 -5.40 -3.50 18.07
CA ARG A 389 -5.28 -4.67 18.95
C ARG A 389 -3.82 -4.98 19.20
N ARG A 390 -3.48 -5.20 20.49
CA ARG A 390 -2.19 -5.69 20.95
C ARG A 390 -2.28 -7.15 21.34
N PHE A 391 -1.47 -7.99 20.70
CA PHE A 391 -1.22 -9.37 21.12
C PHE A 391 0.10 -9.48 21.89
N ARG A 392 0.17 -10.46 22.79
CA ARG A 392 1.39 -10.93 23.45
C ARG A 392 1.57 -12.42 23.20
N LEU A 393 2.71 -12.76 22.60
CA LEU A 393 3.16 -14.13 22.41
C LEU A 393 4.15 -14.47 23.53
N GLN A 394 3.66 -15.11 24.58
CA GLN A 394 4.47 -15.45 25.75
C GLN A 394 5.32 -16.70 25.50
N ASP A 395 6.49 -16.77 26.16
CA ASP A 395 7.29 -17.99 26.26
C ASP A 395 7.76 -18.57 24.91
N TYR A 396 8.14 -17.70 23.96
CA TYR A 396 8.61 -18.12 22.63
C TYR A 396 9.97 -18.85 22.71
N ALA A 397 10.78 -18.56 23.73
CA ALA A 397 12.08 -19.21 23.96
C ALA A 397 11.95 -20.72 24.26
N HIS A 398 10.80 -21.17 24.78
CA HIS A 398 10.49 -22.58 25.01
C HIS A 398 9.44 -23.08 24.01
N GLY A 399 9.43 -22.52 22.80
CA GLY A 399 8.54 -22.89 21.68
C GLY A 399 8.60 -24.35 21.25
N THR A 400 9.68 -25.05 21.59
CA THR A 400 9.96 -26.44 21.24
C THR A 400 10.15 -27.31 22.49
N LEU A 401 9.59 -28.52 22.47
CA LEU A 401 9.88 -29.56 23.46
C LEU A 401 11.32 -30.08 23.28
N ALA A 402 11.83 -30.80 24.27
CA ALA A 402 13.17 -31.40 24.23
C ALA A 402 13.41 -32.36 23.04
N ASN A 403 12.33 -32.91 22.47
CA ASN A 403 12.38 -33.77 21.27
C ASN A 403 12.27 -32.99 19.95
N GLY A 404 12.30 -31.64 19.98
CA GLY A 404 12.17 -30.77 18.82
C GLY A 404 10.74 -30.51 18.33
N THR A 405 9.72 -31.02 19.01
CA THR A 405 8.31 -30.79 18.62
C THR A 405 7.87 -29.37 18.97
N LEU A 406 7.29 -28.65 18.01
CA LEU A 406 6.71 -27.33 18.24
C LEU A 406 5.44 -27.41 19.07
N VAL A 407 5.37 -26.61 20.13
CA VAL A 407 4.17 -26.44 20.95
C VAL A 407 3.38 -25.25 20.41
N THR A 408 2.08 -25.44 20.19
CA THR A 408 1.17 -24.36 19.82
C THR A 408 0.53 -23.77 21.08
N ARG A 409 0.78 -22.48 21.33
CA ARG A 409 0.29 -21.74 22.51
C ARG A 409 -0.82 -20.74 22.13
N PRO A 410 -1.56 -20.17 23.09
CA PRO A 410 -2.44 -19.05 22.79
C PRO A 410 -1.65 -17.75 22.55
N ALA A 411 -1.97 -17.04 21.47
CA ALA A 411 -1.61 -15.62 21.33
C ALA A 411 -2.64 -14.81 22.13
N VAL A 412 -2.19 -14.12 23.17
CA VAL A 412 -3.10 -13.48 24.14
C VAL A 412 -3.31 -12.02 23.75
N THR A 413 -4.56 -11.59 23.62
CA THR A 413 -4.89 -10.17 23.49
C THR A 413 -4.61 -9.45 24.81
N ASP A 414 -3.64 -8.54 24.82
CA ASP A 414 -3.30 -7.68 25.96
C ASP A 414 -4.36 -6.58 26.11
N PHE A 415 -4.62 -5.85 25.02
CA PHE A 415 -5.75 -4.93 24.93
C PHE A 415 -6.21 -4.71 23.49
N GLU A 416 -7.44 -4.23 23.38
CA GLU A 416 -8.04 -3.74 22.14
C GLU A 416 -8.76 -2.43 22.43
N LEU A 417 -8.63 -1.46 21.54
CA LEU A 417 -9.37 -0.20 21.66
C LEU A 417 -10.77 -0.34 21.06
N ASP A 418 -11.75 0.36 21.64
CA ASP A 418 -13.09 0.43 21.05
C ASP A 418 -13.01 1.09 19.67
N PHE A 419 -13.75 0.53 18.70
CA PHE A 419 -13.76 0.98 17.31
C PHE A 419 -14.00 2.49 17.19
N LYS A 420 -14.94 3.08 17.94
CA LYS A 420 -15.24 4.51 17.84
C LYS A 420 -14.05 5.38 18.27
N SER A 421 -13.24 4.89 19.20
CA SER A 421 -12.14 5.65 19.79
C SER A 421 -10.78 5.38 19.16
N GLY A 422 -10.59 4.19 18.57
CA GLY A 422 -9.28 3.70 18.19
C GLY A 422 -9.31 2.72 17.02
N ASN A 423 -10.28 2.87 16.12
CA ASN A 423 -10.12 2.28 14.80
C ASN A 423 -8.95 2.94 14.08
N ILE A 424 -8.19 2.16 13.34
CA ILE A 424 -6.97 2.60 12.68
C ILE A 424 -6.77 1.75 11.44
N GLU A 425 -6.24 2.33 10.37
CA GLU A 425 -5.70 1.60 9.24
C GLU A 425 -4.57 2.41 8.59
N LEU A 426 -3.87 1.83 7.62
CA LEU A 426 -2.64 2.39 7.02
C LEU A 426 -1.70 2.97 8.10
N PRO A 427 -1.35 2.16 9.11
CA PRO A 427 -0.69 2.65 10.30
C PRO A 427 0.75 3.07 10.01
N ARG A 428 1.22 4.07 10.75
CA ARG A 428 2.57 4.61 10.73
C ARG A 428 3.03 4.90 12.15
N LEU A 429 4.34 4.93 12.34
CA LEU A 429 5.00 5.31 13.58
C LEU A 429 6.28 6.05 13.28
N ASN A 430 6.97 6.52 14.33
CA ASN A 430 8.32 7.03 14.17
C ASN A 430 9.28 5.88 13.88
N GLN A 431 9.80 5.80 12.65
CA GLN A 431 10.61 4.67 12.16
C GLN A 431 11.82 4.30 13.06
N ALA A 432 12.33 5.23 13.88
CA ALA A 432 13.38 4.94 14.86
C ALA A 432 12.98 3.89 15.92
N TYR A 433 11.67 3.69 16.12
CA TYR A 433 11.04 2.78 17.08
C TYR A 433 10.42 1.53 16.42
N HIS A 434 10.53 1.37 15.10
CA HIS A 434 10.14 0.13 14.45
C HIS A 434 10.97 -1.05 15.01
N GLY A 435 10.31 -2.18 15.30
CA GLY A 435 10.96 -3.35 15.89
C GLY A 435 11.30 -3.22 17.38
N LYS A 436 10.88 -2.13 18.05
CA LYS A 436 11.24 -1.77 19.43
C LYS A 436 10.02 -1.33 20.25
N PRO A 437 10.10 -1.35 21.60
CA PRO A 437 9.11 -0.72 22.46
C PRO A 437 8.87 0.74 22.06
N TYR A 438 7.61 1.13 21.93
CA TYR A 438 7.17 2.41 21.38
C TYR A 438 5.86 2.85 22.03
N ARG A 439 5.53 4.15 21.90
CA ARG A 439 4.37 4.76 22.53
C ARG A 439 3.31 5.26 21.54
N TYR A 440 3.69 5.71 20.36
CA TYR A 440 2.78 6.43 19.45
C TYR A 440 2.62 5.74 18.10
N ALA A 441 1.38 5.44 17.75
CA ALA A 441 0.98 5.04 16.40
C ALA A 441 0.09 6.13 15.77
N TYR A 442 0.13 6.22 14.46
CA TYR A 442 -0.67 7.12 13.63
C TYR A 442 -1.34 6.33 12.53
N GLY A 443 -2.49 6.76 12.03
CA GLY A 443 -3.12 6.11 10.88
C GLY A 443 -4.36 6.84 10.40
N ILE A 444 -4.95 6.34 9.32
CA ILE A 444 -6.29 6.77 8.92
C ILE A 444 -7.30 6.31 9.97
N HIS A 445 -8.35 7.11 10.13
CA HIS A 445 -9.42 6.88 11.09
C HIS A 445 -10.76 7.19 10.44
N ILE A 446 -11.79 6.50 10.94
CA ILE A 446 -13.18 6.67 10.56
C ILE A 446 -13.96 7.15 11.77
N GLU A 447 -14.28 8.44 11.77
CA GLU A 447 -15.18 9.02 12.76
C GLU A 447 -16.65 8.76 12.38
N GLU A 448 -16.98 9.00 11.11
CA GLU A 448 -18.30 8.81 10.53
C GLU A 448 -18.29 7.62 9.57
N ARG A 449 -19.06 6.59 9.90
CA ARG A 449 -19.15 5.39 9.06
C ARG A 449 -19.72 5.68 7.67
N GLY A 450 -19.19 5.01 6.65
CA GLY A 450 -19.53 5.18 5.24
C GLY A 450 -18.68 6.22 4.48
N PHE A 451 -17.70 6.84 5.15
CA PHE A 451 -16.83 7.85 4.52
C PHE A 451 -15.49 7.32 4.06
N PHE A 452 -15.24 6.00 4.15
CA PHE A 452 -13.98 5.34 3.80
C PHE A 452 -12.80 5.76 4.69
N THR A 453 -12.43 7.04 4.70
CA THR A 453 -11.41 7.66 5.57
C THR A 453 -11.75 9.14 5.76
N ASP A 454 -12.05 9.62 6.97
CA ASP A 454 -12.48 11.02 7.17
C ASP A 454 -11.61 11.80 8.17
N SER A 455 -10.67 11.12 8.81
CA SER A 455 -9.86 11.67 9.88
C SER A 455 -8.55 10.89 10.02
N LEU A 456 -7.67 11.39 10.87
CA LEU A 456 -6.45 10.70 11.28
C LEU A 456 -6.45 10.51 12.79
N VAL A 457 -5.93 9.38 13.25
CA VAL A 457 -5.80 9.08 14.68
C VAL A 457 -4.33 9.04 15.08
N LYS A 458 -4.05 9.53 16.29
CA LYS A 458 -2.85 9.23 17.06
C LYS A 458 -3.25 8.39 18.26
N VAL A 459 -2.63 7.22 18.42
CA VAL A 459 -2.83 6.32 19.55
C VAL A 459 -1.62 6.41 20.50
N ASP A 460 -1.87 6.65 21.79
CA ASP A 460 -0.88 6.51 22.85
C ASP A 460 -1.03 5.13 23.50
N THR A 461 -0.12 4.20 23.20
CA THR A 461 -0.22 2.79 23.61
C THR A 461 -0.04 2.59 25.12
N HIS A 462 0.56 3.54 25.82
CA HIS A 462 0.75 3.48 27.27
C HIS A 462 -0.52 3.89 28.01
N THR A 463 -1.14 4.99 27.59
CA THR A 463 -2.34 5.53 28.25
C THR A 463 -3.64 5.03 27.63
N ARG A 464 -3.56 4.38 26.46
CA ARG A 464 -4.69 3.89 25.65
C ARG A 464 -5.65 5.01 25.22
N ARG A 465 -5.15 6.25 25.18
CA ARG A 465 -5.90 7.43 24.73
C ARG A 465 -5.58 7.75 23.29
N THR A 466 -6.54 8.34 22.61
CA THR A 466 -6.40 8.76 21.22
C THR A 466 -6.55 10.27 21.08
N THR A 467 -5.92 10.82 20.06
CA THR A 467 -6.09 12.21 19.62
C THR A 467 -6.42 12.19 18.13
N ILE A 468 -7.51 12.84 17.75
CA ILE A 468 -8.04 12.78 16.39
C ILE A 468 -7.78 14.13 15.70
N TRP A 469 -7.19 14.08 14.51
CA TRP A 469 -7.22 15.21 13.58
C TRP A 469 -8.41 15.04 12.65
N LYS A 470 -9.28 16.04 12.61
CA LYS A 470 -10.35 16.15 11.63
C LYS A 470 -9.98 17.22 10.60
N PRO A 471 -10.12 16.95 9.30
CA PRO A 471 -9.93 17.96 8.27
C PRO A 471 -10.83 19.18 8.49
N ARG A 472 -10.33 20.37 8.13
CA ARG A 472 -11.05 21.66 8.28
C ARG A 472 -12.31 21.78 7.41
N THR A 473 -12.36 21.00 6.35
CA THR A 473 -13.36 20.96 5.29
C THR A 473 -13.59 19.47 5.03
N PRO A 474 -14.72 19.00 4.47
CA PRO A 474 -14.90 17.58 4.15
C PRO A 474 -13.77 17.09 3.23
N HIS A 475 -12.74 16.49 3.83
CA HIS A 475 -11.61 15.92 3.12
C HIS A 475 -11.49 14.45 3.47
N LEU A 476 -10.98 13.68 2.53
CA LEU A 476 -10.62 12.28 2.74
C LEU A 476 -9.08 12.19 2.77
N PRO A 477 -8.45 12.08 3.95
CA PRO A 477 -7.00 11.95 4.07
C PRO A 477 -6.52 10.54 3.73
N SER A 478 -5.29 10.43 3.23
CA SER A 478 -4.58 9.17 3.04
C SER A 478 -3.72 8.79 4.26
N GLU A 479 -2.89 7.76 4.11
CA GLU A 479 -1.85 7.39 5.07
C GLU A 479 -1.01 8.61 5.55
N PRO A 480 -0.86 8.81 6.88
CA PRO A 480 -0.08 9.89 7.46
C PRO A 480 1.39 9.50 7.70
N VAL A 481 2.28 9.83 6.76
CA VAL A 481 3.71 9.50 6.87
C VAL A 481 4.40 10.39 7.92
N PHE A 482 4.98 9.77 8.96
CA PHE A 482 5.72 10.47 10.01
C PHE A 482 7.10 10.93 9.53
N VAL A 483 7.45 12.18 9.83
CA VAL A 483 8.77 12.78 9.60
C VAL A 483 9.30 13.32 10.92
N ALA A 484 10.36 12.70 11.43
CA ALA A 484 10.98 13.08 12.70
C ALA A 484 11.65 14.46 12.61
N ASN A 485 11.53 15.25 13.67
CA ASN A 485 12.42 16.38 13.88
C ASN A 485 13.84 15.85 14.16
N PRO A 486 14.87 16.18 13.35
CA PRO A 486 16.22 15.66 13.55
C PRO A 486 16.86 16.04 14.89
N LYS A 487 16.35 17.08 15.54
CA LYS A 487 16.77 17.54 16.88
C LYS A 487 15.73 17.22 17.96
N GLY A 488 14.70 16.45 17.62
CA GLY A 488 13.63 16.12 18.53
C GLY A 488 14.07 15.18 19.64
N THR A 489 13.49 15.33 20.82
CA THR A 489 13.84 14.53 22.02
C THR A 489 12.73 13.58 22.47
N CYS A 490 11.57 13.62 21.82
CA CYS A 490 10.42 12.78 22.13
C CYS A 490 10.02 11.98 20.89
N GLU A 491 9.41 10.81 21.10
CA GLU A 491 8.99 9.91 20.02
C GLU A 491 8.04 10.56 19.00
N ASP A 492 7.15 11.45 19.46
CA ASP A 492 6.18 12.20 18.66
C ASP A 492 6.65 13.61 18.24
N ASP A 493 7.94 13.93 18.42
CA ASP A 493 8.53 15.19 17.98
C ASP A 493 8.82 15.14 16.46
N GLY A 494 7.83 15.58 15.69
CA GLY A 494 7.85 15.51 14.24
C GLY A 494 6.57 16.05 13.63
N VAL A 495 6.42 15.81 12.33
CA VAL A 495 5.20 16.11 11.58
C VAL A 495 4.67 14.87 10.89
N LEU A 496 3.38 14.86 10.60
CA LEU A 496 2.75 13.92 9.69
C LEU A 496 2.52 14.61 8.34
N LEU A 497 2.84 13.90 7.26
CA LEU A 497 2.55 14.30 5.89
C LEU A 497 1.47 13.38 5.33
N THR A 498 0.34 13.96 4.91
CA THR A 498 -0.76 13.21 4.30
C THR A 498 -1.23 13.91 3.03
N MET A 499 -1.59 13.14 2.01
CA MET A 499 -2.42 13.69 0.92
C MET A 499 -3.87 13.71 1.40
N ALA A 500 -4.65 14.71 1.00
CA ALA A 500 -6.07 14.76 1.32
C ALA A 500 -6.86 15.36 0.16
N LEU A 501 -7.93 14.70 -0.25
CA LEU A 501 -8.89 15.24 -1.24
C LEU A 501 -9.87 16.18 -0.54
N ASP A 502 -9.90 17.46 -0.90
CA ASP A 502 -10.97 18.39 -0.53
C ASP A 502 -12.16 18.18 -1.47
N ALA A 503 -13.23 17.56 -0.95
CA ALA A 503 -14.42 17.24 -1.72
C ALA A 503 -15.15 18.51 -2.19
N ASN A 504 -15.15 19.59 -1.39
CA ASN A 504 -15.81 20.84 -1.75
C ASN A 504 -15.08 21.55 -2.90
N ARG A 505 -13.75 21.52 -2.88
CA ARG A 505 -12.91 22.18 -3.88
C ARG A 505 -12.58 21.29 -5.09
N LYS A 506 -12.82 19.98 -4.99
CA LYS A 506 -12.44 18.98 -6.00
C LYS A 506 -10.94 19.05 -6.33
N GLN A 507 -10.14 19.21 -5.29
CA GLN A 507 -8.68 19.37 -5.37
C GLN A 507 -8.04 18.66 -4.18
N SER A 508 -6.85 18.09 -4.38
CA SER A 508 -6.06 17.52 -3.32
C SER A 508 -5.04 18.51 -2.75
N ALA A 509 -4.50 18.20 -1.59
CA ALA A 509 -3.38 18.93 -1.00
C ALA A 509 -2.45 17.97 -0.25
N LEU A 510 -1.16 18.31 -0.17
CA LEU A 510 -0.28 17.79 0.86
C LEU A 510 -0.55 18.57 2.14
N VAL A 511 -0.98 17.89 3.20
CA VAL A 511 -1.28 18.48 4.51
C VAL A 511 -0.15 18.12 5.48
N VAL A 512 0.30 19.12 6.25
CA VAL A 512 1.34 18.98 7.26
C VAL A 512 0.72 19.18 8.64
N ILE A 513 0.83 18.15 9.49
CA ILE A 513 0.21 18.10 10.81
C ILE A 513 1.31 17.96 11.86
N ASP A 514 1.27 18.74 12.92
CA ASP A 514 2.14 18.56 14.07
C ASP A 514 1.81 17.21 14.76
N ALA A 515 2.75 16.27 14.78
CA ALA A 515 2.52 14.89 15.21
C ALA A 515 2.27 14.77 16.72
N LYS A 516 2.60 15.81 17.49
CA LYS A 516 2.37 15.87 18.93
C LYS A 516 0.93 16.27 19.25
N SER A 517 0.50 17.41 18.71
CA SER A 517 -0.78 18.05 19.00
C SER A 517 -1.90 17.66 18.04
N MET A 518 -1.59 16.96 16.93
CA MET A 518 -2.51 16.62 15.85
C MET A 518 -3.18 17.87 15.23
N LYS A 519 -2.48 19.00 15.17
CA LYS A 519 -2.96 20.24 14.54
C LYS A 519 -2.33 20.44 13.17
N GLU A 520 -3.15 20.79 12.19
CA GLU A 520 -2.65 21.23 10.87
C GLU A 520 -1.84 22.53 11.01
N ILE A 521 -0.60 22.53 10.52
CA ILE A 521 0.31 23.68 10.57
C ILE A 521 0.59 24.28 9.18
N ALA A 522 0.44 23.47 8.13
CA ALA A 522 0.58 23.92 6.75
C ALA A 522 -0.15 22.99 5.77
N ARG A 523 -0.34 23.49 4.55
CA ARG A 523 -0.75 22.68 3.40
C ARG A 523 -0.18 23.23 2.09
N ALA A 524 0.09 22.35 1.13
CA ALA A 524 0.46 22.71 -0.23
C ALA A 524 -0.68 22.30 -1.18
N GLU A 525 -1.33 23.27 -1.82
CA GLU A 525 -2.50 23.05 -2.67
C GLU A 525 -2.07 22.42 -4.02
N MET A 526 -2.69 21.30 -4.41
CA MET A 526 -2.46 20.64 -5.69
C MET A 526 -3.50 21.12 -6.72
N PRO A 527 -3.15 21.16 -8.03
CA PRO A 527 -4.07 21.58 -9.08
C PRO A 527 -5.00 20.47 -9.57
N LEU A 528 -5.01 19.29 -8.92
CA LEU A 528 -5.74 18.10 -9.35
C LEU A 528 -6.37 17.34 -8.17
N VAL A 529 -7.29 16.44 -8.49
CA VAL A 529 -7.73 15.36 -7.59
C VAL A 529 -6.70 14.23 -7.68
N ALA A 530 -6.12 13.85 -6.55
CA ALA A 530 -5.30 12.66 -6.47
C ALA A 530 -6.16 11.41 -6.26
N GLY A 531 -5.71 10.28 -6.80
CA GLY A 531 -6.33 8.99 -6.57
C GLY A 531 -6.18 8.56 -5.11
N PHE A 532 -7.09 7.72 -4.62
CA PHE A 532 -6.97 7.10 -3.31
C PHE A 532 -5.92 5.97 -3.33
N GLY A 533 -4.65 6.37 -3.36
CA GLY A 533 -3.51 5.46 -3.27
C GLY A 533 -3.26 4.91 -1.87
N PHE A 534 -2.36 3.93 -1.75
CA PHE A 534 -2.18 3.13 -0.54
C PHE A 534 -1.05 3.68 0.32
N HIS A 535 0.21 3.43 -0.04
CA HIS A 535 1.37 3.64 0.82
C HIS A 535 2.38 4.64 0.27
N GLY A 536 3.18 5.21 1.17
CA GLY A 536 4.25 6.13 0.84
C GLY A 536 5.48 5.96 1.70
N VAL A 537 6.56 6.61 1.28
CA VAL A 537 7.85 6.65 2.00
C VAL A 537 8.41 8.05 1.98
N TRP A 538 9.11 8.42 3.06
CA TRP A 538 9.79 9.70 3.17
C TRP A 538 11.29 9.49 3.24
N GLY A 539 12.03 10.23 2.42
CA GLY A 539 13.49 10.28 2.47
C GLY A 539 13.98 11.70 2.73
N ASN A 540 14.91 11.87 3.67
CA ASN A 540 15.56 13.16 3.92
C ASN A 540 16.59 13.44 2.83
N ASN A 541 16.75 14.73 2.46
CA ASN A 541 17.82 15.19 1.58
C ASN A 541 19.18 15.22 2.28
#